data_AF-A0A7V9DQB6-F1
#
_entry.id   AF-A0A7V9DQB6-F1
#
_cell.length_a   1.000
_cell.length_b   1.000
_cell.length_c   1.000
_cell.angle_alpha   90.00
_cell.angle_beta   90.00
_cell.angle_gamma   90.00
#
_symmetry.space_group_name_H-M   'P 1'
#
loop_
_entity.id
_entity.type
_entity.pdbx_description
1 polymer ?
#
loop_
_entity_poly.entity_id
_entity_poly.type
_entity_poly.pdbx_seq_one_letter_code
_entity_poly.pdbx_strand_id
1 'polypeptide(L)' 'MTTNWRQIADSYLVAHAHAHGHTVVTMEVVSNSPRNIKVPNACVAMDVKYVNVFAMLRAERARFVLGQSA' A
#
# COMPACT_ATOMS: atom_id res chain seq x y z
N MET A 1 0.40 26.72 5.86
CA MET A 1 -0.23 25.38 5.86
C MET A 1 0.71 24.47 5.09
N THR A 2 1.58 23.72 5.77
CA THR A 2 2.60 22.88 5.12
C THR A 2 1.94 21.62 4.61
N THR A 3 1.75 21.53 3.30
CA THR A 3 1.09 20.39 2.67
C THR A 3 1.98 19.15 2.81
N ASN A 4 1.56 18.18 3.63
CA ASN A 4 2.27 16.91 3.75
C ASN A 4 1.98 16.06 2.51
N TRP A 5 2.87 16.12 1.52
CA TRP A 5 2.74 15.42 0.24
C TRP A 5 2.48 13.91 0.39
N ARG A 6 2.97 13.28 1.47
CA ARG A 6 2.75 11.85 1.75
C ARG A 6 1.26 11.53 1.94
N GLN A 7 0.54 12.35 2.71
CA GLN A 7 -0.88 12.14 2.98
C GLN A 7 -1.76 12.34 1.74
N ILE A 8 -1.39 13.29 0.88
CA ILE A 8 -2.08 13.49 -0.41
C ILE A 8 -1.85 12.29 -1.33
N ALA A 9 -0.61 11.78 -1.40
CA ALA A 9 -0.30 10.62 -2.22
C ALA A 9 -1.07 9.37 -1.76
N ASP A 10 -1.10 9.10 -0.46
CA ASP A 10 -1.78 7.93 0.11
C ASP A 10 -3.30 7.98 -0.10
N SER A 11 -3.92 9.15 0.11
CA SER A 11 -5.37 9.31 -0.09
C SER A 11 -5.78 9.19 -1.55
N TYR A 12 -5.00 9.76 -2.49
CA TYR A 12 -5.23 9.56 -3.92
C TYR A 12 -5.09 8.09 -4.33
N LEU A 13 -4.05 7.40 -3.83
CA LEU A 13 -3.82 5.99 -4.12
C LEU A 13 -5.00 5.11 -3.70
N VAL A 14 -5.52 5.31 -2.48
CA VAL A 14 -6.67 4.55 -1.97
C VAL A 14 -7.94 4.87 -2.76
N ALA A 15 -8.19 6.15 -3.08
CA ALA A 15 -9.34 6.55 -3.88
C ALA A 15 -9.30 5.93 -5.29
N HIS A 16 -8.12 5.94 -5.93
CA HIS A 16 -7.93 5.33 -7.23
C HIS A 16 -8.18 3.82 -7.18
N ALA A 17 -7.69 3.13 -6.15
CA ALA A 17 -7.92 1.70 -5.97
C ALA A 17 -9.38 1.36 -5.72
N HIS A 18 -10.10 2.16 -4.92
CA HIS A 18 -11.52 2.01 -4.70
C HIS A 18 -12.33 2.14 -6.00
N ALA A 19 -12.07 3.20 -6.77
CA ALA A 19 -12.80 3.48 -8.02
C ALA A 19 -12.62 2.40 -9.10
N HIS A 20 -11.49 1.71 -9.12
CA HIS A 20 -11.14 0.73 -10.16
C HIS A 20 -11.10 -0.72 -9.65
N GLY A 21 -11.48 -0.98 -8.41
CA GLY A 21 -11.48 -2.32 -7.82
C GLY A 21 -10.07 -2.95 -7.70
N HIS A 22 -9.04 -2.13 -7.48
CA HIS A 22 -7.67 -2.60 -7.31
C HIS A 22 -7.36 -3.00 -5.86
N THR A 23 -6.26 -3.74 -5.70
CA THR A 23 -5.70 -4.07 -4.38
C THR A 23 -4.47 -3.21 -4.11
N VAL A 24 -4.43 -2.54 -2.97
CA VAL A 24 -3.28 -1.73 -2.55
C VAL A 24 -2.20 -2.62 -1.92
N VAL A 25 -0.97 -2.52 -2.42
CA VAL A 25 0.17 -3.25 -1.84
C VAL A 25 0.96 -2.29 -0.95
N THR A 26 1.18 -2.66 0.31
CA THR A 26 1.90 -1.81 1.27
C THR A 26 2.79 -2.61 2.21
N MET A 27 3.87 -2.01 2.70
CA MET A 27 4.71 -2.55 3.78
C MET A 27 4.30 -2.03 5.15
N GLU A 28 3.35 -1.10 5.22
CA GLU A 28 2.86 -0.57 6.49
C GLU A 28 2.00 -1.59 7.23
N VAL A 29 2.05 -1.52 8.56
CA VAL A 29 1.20 -2.30 9.46
C VAL A 29 0.10 -1.39 10.00
N VAL A 30 -1.10 -1.95 10.16
CA VAL A 30 -2.23 -1.29 10.83
C VAL A 30 -1.76 -0.77 12.19
N SER A 31 -2.01 0.50 12.47
CA SER A 31 -1.64 1.11 13.75
C SER A 31 -2.61 2.22 14.10
N ASN A 32 -2.99 2.34 15.37
CA ASN A 32 -3.90 3.39 15.81
C ASN A 32 -3.11 4.68 16.12
N SER A 33 -2.80 5.45 15.08
CA SER A 33 -2.15 6.77 15.22
C SER A 33 -3.12 7.88 14.80
N PRO A 34 -3.60 8.72 15.74
CA PRO A 34 -4.61 9.73 15.44
C PRO A 34 -4.09 10.88 14.57
N ARG A 35 -2.76 11.08 14.52
CA ARG A 35 -2.12 12.16 13.75
C ARG A 35 -1.62 11.70 12.38
N ASN A 36 -1.48 10.40 12.18
CA ASN A 36 -0.93 9.84 10.95
C ASN A 36 -1.67 8.56 10.57
N ILE A 37 -2.66 8.70 9.70
CA ILE A 37 -3.44 7.57 9.19
C ILE A 37 -2.54 6.74 8.28
N LYS A 38 -2.40 5.46 8.62
CA LYS A 38 -1.67 4.47 7.84
C LYS A 38 -2.47 4.09 6.60
N VAL A 39 -1.78 3.82 5.49
CA VAL A 39 -2.41 3.29 4.26
C VAL A 39 -3.35 2.12 4.53
N PRO A 40 -2.97 1.06 5.29
CA PRO A 40 -3.88 -0.05 5.56
C PRO A 40 -5.13 0.37 6.35
N ASN A 41 -5.05 1.35 7.25
CA ASN A 41 -6.22 1.86 7.97
C ASN A 41 -7.21 2.55 7.00
N ALA A 42 -6.68 3.35 6.08
CA ALA A 42 -7.49 4.01 5.06
C ALA A 42 -8.14 2.98 4.12
N CYS A 43 -7.40 1.93 3.74
CA CYS A 43 -7.94 0.83 2.94
C CYS A 43 -9.10 0.12 3.65
N VAL A 44 -8.95 -0.20 4.95
CA VAL A 44 -10.02 -0.81 5.76
C VAL A 44 -11.25 0.11 5.83
N ALA A 45 -11.05 1.40 6.07
CA ALA A 45 -12.15 2.37 6.18
C ALA A 45 -12.92 2.56 4.86
N MET A 46 -12.26 2.37 3.72
CA MET A 46 -12.82 2.57 2.37
C MET A 46 -13.22 1.25 1.68
N ASP A 47 -13.20 0.13 2.40
CA ASP A 47 -13.44 -1.22 1.87
C ASP A 47 -12.57 -1.55 0.64
N VAL A 48 -11.31 -1.10 0.66
CA VAL A 48 -10.32 -1.38 -0.37
C VAL A 48 -9.47 -2.58 0.06
N LYS A 49 -9.36 -3.58 -0.82
CA LYS A 49 -8.46 -4.71 -0.60
C LYS A 49 -7.03 -4.21 -0.48
N TYR A 50 -6.30 -4.71 0.51
CA TYR A 50 -4.88 -4.44 0.63
C TYR A 50 -4.10 -5.70 1.02
N VAL A 51 -2.82 -5.73 0.70
CA VAL A 51 -1.95 -6.87 0.96
C VAL A 51 -0.54 -6.41 1.29
N ASN A 52 0.15 -7.21 2.13
CA ASN A 52 1.56 -6.99 2.39
C ASN A 52 2.41 -7.31 1.15
N VAL A 53 3.49 -6.55 0.91
CA VAL A 53 4.42 -6.79 -0.22
C VAL A 53 4.88 -8.24 -0.30
N PHE A 54 5.29 -8.86 0.82
CA PHE A 54 5.77 -10.24 0.79
C PHE A 54 4.64 -11.25 0.54
N ALA A 55 3.41 -10.93 0.92
CA ALA A 55 2.27 -11.77 0.57
C ALA A 55 1.96 -11.69 -0.93
N MET A 56 2.01 -10.50 -1.53
CA MET A 56 1.89 -10.31 -2.98
C MET A 56 2.99 -11.02 -3.75
N LEU A 57 4.27 -10.85 -3.37
CA LEU A 57 5.39 -11.52 -4.02
C LEU A 57 5.28 -13.05 -3.99
N ARG A 58 4.80 -13.62 -2.87
CA ARG A 58 4.56 -15.07 -2.77
C ARG A 58 3.40 -15.51 -3.65
N ALA A 59 2.30 -14.75 -3.69
CA ALA A 59 1.14 -15.05 -4.54
C ALA A 59 1.53 -15.05 -6.02
N GLU A 60 2.35 -14.08 -6.44
CA GLU A 60 2.87 -13.94 -7.81
C GLU A 60 4.05 -14.87 -8.12
N ARG A 61 4.49 -15.69 -7.15
CA ARG A 61 5.65 -16.60 -7.28
C ARG A 61 6.91 -15.88 -7.77
N ALA A 62 7.11 -14.64 -7.32
CA ALA A 62 8.26 -13.84 -7.68
C ALA A 62 9.56 -14.55 -7.28
N ARG A 63 10.53 -14.60 -8.20
CA ARG A 63 11.85 -15.21 -7.97
C ARG A 63 12.93 -14.16 -8.06
N PHE A 64 13.79 -14.12 -7.06
CA PHE A 64 15.02 -13.35 -7.14
C PHE A 64 16.03 -14.11 -7.99
N VAL A 65 16.45 -13.51 -9.10
CA VAL A 65 17.45 -14.07 -10.02
C VAL A 65 18.70 -13.21 -9.91
N LEU A 66 19.81 -13.82 -9.52
CA LEU A 66 21.12 -13.16 -9.54
C LEU A 66 21.61 -13.13 -10.99
N GLY A 67 21.92 -11.93 -11.49
CA GLY A 67 22.67 -11.80 -12.75
C GLY A 67 24.06 -12.40 -12.59
N GLN A 68 24.61 -12.97 -13.65
CA GLN A 68 26.01 -13.38 -13.64
C GLN A 68 26.87 -12.13 -13.45
N SER A 69 27.74 -12.12 -12.43
CA SER A 69 28.77 -11.10 -12.31
C SER A 69 29.70 -11.23 -13.52
N ALA A 70 29.89 -10.14 -14.26
CA ALA A 70 30.84 -10.05 -15.36
C ALA A 70 32.30 -10.20 -14.87
#